data_AF-V9EHC5-F1
#
_entry.id   AF-V9EHC5-F1
#
_cell.length_a   1.000
_cell.length_b   1.000
_cell.length_c   1.000
_cell.angle_alpha   90.00
_cell.angle_beta   90.00
_cell.angle_gamma   90.00
#
_symmetry.space_group_name_H-M   'P 1'
#
loop_
_entity.id
_entity.type
_entity.pdbx_description
1 polymer ?
#
loop_
_entity_poly.entity_id
_entity_poly.type
_entity_poly.pdbx_seq_one_letter_code
_entity_poly.pdbx_strand_id
1 'polypeptide(L)'
;MRGLTVDVQLQDAESRMSCLLANFYSTVDGVNMESIIHEDPKSVVGYLVNALRPTAFHSAIQDSLERPAGKPLKKDVSMFLRWLRPQMEEFMKYETHILAAQHGVSNAVSQQPQ
;
A
#
# COMPACT_ATOMS: atom_id res chain seq x y z
N MET A 1 17.67 5.17 -5.33
CA MET A 1 16.81 3.97 -5.21
C MET A 1 15.83 4.00 -6.37
N ARG A 2 15.83 2.99 -7.25
CA ARG A 2 14.75 2.87 -8.26
C ARG A 2 13.43 2.69 -7.49
N GLY A 3 12.40 3.39 -7.94
CA GLY A 3 11.21 3.69 -7.15
C GLY A 3 10.51 2.44 -6.63
N LEU A 4 10.52 2.27 -5.30
CA LEU A 4 9.66 1.34 -4.61
C LEU A 4 8.22 1.86 -4.79
N THR A 5 7.40 1.18 -5.59
CA THR A 5 5.99 1.54 -5.78
C THR A 5 5.13 0.29 -5.91
N VAL A 6 3.96 0.32 -5.29
CA VAL A 6 2.92 -0.71 -5.50
C VAL A 6 2.30 -0.53 -6.89
N ASP A 7 2.16 -1.64 -7.63
CA ASP A 7 1.37 -1.65 -8.86
C ASP A 7 -0.13 -1.70 -8.55
N VAL A 8 -0.83 -0.60 -8.81
CA VAL A 8 -2.27 -0.46 -8.56
C VAL A 8 -3.13 -1.16 -9.62
N GLN A 9 -2.55 -1.67 -10.71
CA GLN A 9 -3.30 -2.43 -11.71
C GLN A 9 -3.59 -3.88 -11.28
N LEU A 10 -2.87 -4.37 -10.27
CA LEU A 10 -3.12 -5.70 -9.70
C LEU A 10 -4.46 -5.72 -8.97
N GLN A 11 -5.32 -6.69 -9.31
CA GLN A 11 -6.69 -6.79 -8.78
C GLN A 11 -6.78 -7.55 -7.45
N ASP A 12 -5.67 -8.11 -6.99
CA ASP A 12 -5.59 -8.89 -5.76
C ASP A 12 -4.59 -8.26 -4.77
N ALA A 13 -5.00 -8.21 -3.50
CA ALA A 13 -4.22 -7.60 -2.42
C ALA A 13 -2.94 -8.37 -2.12
N GLU A 14 -2.98 -9.71 -2.21
CA GLU A 14 -1.81 -10.54 -2.02
C GLU A 14 -0.77 -10.32 -3.13
N SER A 15 -1.24 -10.10 -4.35
CA SER A 15 -0.41 -9.73 -5.50
C SER A 15 0.23 -8.35 -5.32
N ARG A 16 -0.52 -7.35 -4.86
CA ARG A 16 0.02 -6.01 -4.52
C ARG A 16 1.03 -6.06 -3.38
N MET A 17 0.76 -6.84 -2.33
CA MET A 17 1.71 -7.06 -1.22
C MET A 17 2.98 -7.77 -1.68
N SER A 18 2.85 -8.79 -2.53
CA SER A 18 3.99 -9.53 -3.08
C SER A 18 4.85 -8.65 -3.99
N CYS A 19 4.22 -7.78 -4.80
CA CYS A 19 4.92 -6.79 -5.62
C CYS A 19 5.68 -5.77 -4.77
N LEU A 20 5.05 -5.24 -3.71
CA LEU A 20 5.70 -4.32 -2.76
C LEU A 20 6.97 -4.94 -2.15
N LEU A 21 6.85 -6.19 -1.68
CA LEU A 21 7.96 -6.92 -1.07
C LEU A 21 9.06 -7.24 -2.10
N ALA A 22 8.70 -7.70 -3.30
CA ALA A 22 9.67 -7.98 -4.36
C ALA A 22 10.46 -6.72 -4.77
N ASN A 23 9.77 -5.58 -4.91
CA ASN A 23 10.41 -4.31 -5.20
C ASN A 23 11.31 -3.85 -4.04
N PHE A 24 10.92 -4.14 -2.79
CA PHE A 24 11.73 -3.84 -1.61
C PHE A 24 13.01 -4.65 -1.61
N TYR A 25 12.90 -5.98 -1.78
CA TYR A 25 14.05 -6.87 -1.84
C TYR A 25 14.99 -6.53 -2.99
N SER A 26 14.47 -6.25 -4.19
CA SER A 26 15.31 -5.81 -5.32
C SER A 26 16.03 -4.49 -5.05
N THR A 27 15.47 -3.61 -4.23
CA THR A 27 16.11 -2.33 -3.84
C THR A 27 17.18 -2.53 -2.76
N VAL A 28 17.00 -3.53 -1.90
CA VAL A 28 17.86 -3.83 -0.74
C VAL A 28 18.93 -4.87 -1.06
N ASP A 29 18.88 -5.54 -2.22
CA ASP A 29 19.74 -6.66 -2.68
C ASP A 29 21.27 -6.43 -2.57
N GLY A 30 21.74 -5.20 -2.31
CA GLY A 30 23.15 -4.88 -2.03
C GLY A 30 23.51 -4.69 -0.55
N VAL A 31 22.56 -4.81 0.38
CA VAL A 31 22.72 -4.58 1.82
C VAL A 31 22.21 -5.80 2.56
N ASN A 32 22.90 -6.24 3.62
CA ASN A 32 22.46 -7.41 4.39
C ASN A 32 21.03 -7.20 4.94
N MET A 33 20.08 -7.91 4.34
CA MET A 33 18.64 -7.67 4.48
C MET A 33 18.12 -7.92 5.89
N GLU A 34 18.56 -9.01 6.52
CA GLU A 34 18.21 -9.26 7.93
C GLU A 34 18.78 -8.16 8.83
N SER A 35 20.01 -7.72 8.55
CA SER A 35 20.66 -6.66 9.31
C SER A 35 19.88 -5.35 9.21
N ILE A 36 19.44 -4.90 8.03
CA ILE A 36 18.69 -3.63 7.94
C ILE A 36 17.29 -3.70 8.57
N ILE A 37 16.62 -4.85 8.49
CA ILE A 37 15.30 -5.06 9.11
C ILE A 37 15.42 -5.02 10.65
N HIS A 38 16.52 -5.53 11.20
CA HIS A 38 16.75 -5.55 12.64
C HIS A 38 17.41 -4.27 13.19
N GLU A 39 18.30 -3.64 12.43
CA GLU A 39 19.05 -2.44 12.84
C GLU A 39 18.19 -1.18 12.79
N ASP A 40 17.37 -1.01 11.74
CA ASP A 40 16.51 0.16 11.59
C ASP A 40 15.12 -0.20 11.03
N PRO A 41 14.29 -0.88 11.83
CA PRO A 41 12.93 -1.24 11.43
C PRO A 41 12.08 -0.02 11.09
N LYS A 42 12.38 1.16 11.68
CA LYS A 42 11.62 2.38 11.45
C LYS A 42 11.84 2.93 10.04
N SER A 43 13.09 2.97 9.57
CA SER A 43 13.38 3.38 8.20
C SER A 43 12.83 2.38 7.19
N VAL A 44 12.92 1.07 7.47
CA VAL A 44 12.32 0.03 6.62
C VAL A 44 10.81 0.23 6.47
N VAL A 45 10.09 0.42 7.57
CA VAL A 45 8.65 0.75 7.53
C VAL A 45 8.41 2.05 6.74
N GLY A 46 9.26 3.06 6.91
CA GLY A 46 9.18 4.31 6.15
C GLY A 46 9.30 4.10 4.64
N TYR A 47 10.24 3.27 4.18
CA TYR A 47 10.36 2.93 2.77
C TYR A 47 9.10 2.24 2.25
N LEU A 48 8.61 1.21 2.95
CA LEU A 48 7.40 0.48 2.58
C LEU A 48 6.18 1.39 2.47
N VAL A 49 6.00 2.31 3.43
CA VAL A 49 4.90 3.28 3.41
C VAL A 49 5.02 4.21 2.22
N ASN A 50 6.20 4.78 1.96
CA ASN A 50 6.41 5.71 0.83
C ASN A 50 6.13 5.09 -0.54
N ALA A 51 6.17 3.75 -0.63
CA ALA A 51 5.84 3.01 -1.84
C ALA A 51 4.35 2.74 -2.02
N LEU A 52 3.53 2.94 -0.99
CA LEU A 52 2.11 2.72 -1.06
C LEU A 52 1.47 3.68 -2.05
N ARG A 53 0.57 3.12 -2.85
CA ARG A 53 -0.27 3.83 -3.81
C ARG A 53 -1.67 3.22 -3.73
N PRO A 54 -2.72 3.98 -4.07
CA PRO A 54 -2.73 5.41 -4.44
C PRO A 54 -2.43 6.34 -3.25
N THR A 55 -2.25 7.65 -3.50
CA THR A 55 -1.92 8.66 -2.48
C THR A 55 -2.90 8.66 -1.30
N ALA A 56 -4.19 8.41 -1.55
CA ALA A 56 -5.19 8.30 -0.49
C ALA A 56 -4.89 7.15 0.50
N PHE A 57 -4.47 5.99 -0.02
CA PHE A 57 -4.08 4.85 0.81
C PHE A 57 -2.80 5.15 1.60
N HIS A 58 -1.79 5.74 0.93
CA HIS A 58 -0.57 6.20 1.58
C HIS A 58 -0.87 7.12 2.79
N SER A 59 -1.68 8.16 2.60
CA SER A 59 -2.02 9.10 3.67
C SER A 59 -2.77 8.43 4.82
N ALA A 60 -3.73 7.55 4.53
CA ALA A 60 -4.48 6.82 5.57
C ALA A 60 -3.57 5.92 6.44
N ILE A 61 -2.60 5.25 5.82
CA ILE A 61 -1.60 4.45 6.54
C ILE A 61 -0.67 5.35 7.34
N GLN A 62 -0.22 6.47 6.78
CA GLN A 62 0.64 7.43 7.49
C GLN A 62 -0.05 8.00 8.74
N ASP A 63 -1.32 8.42 8.63
CA ASP A 63 -2.13 8.91 9.75
C ASP A 63 -2.28 7.84 10.84
N SER A 64 -2.50 6.58 10.44
CA SER A 64 -2.61 5.45 11.37
C SER A 64 -1.31 5.22 12.13
N LEU A 65 -0.17 5.38 11.45
CA LEU A 65 1.17 5.25 12.01
C LEU A 65 1.58 6.40 12.94
N GLU A 66 0.96 7.57 12.83
CA GLU A 66 1.18 8.72 13.73
C GLU A 66 0.42 8.60 15.05
N ARG A 67 -0.66 7.83 15.08
CA ARG A 67 -1.44 7.55 16.31
C ARG A 67 -0.64 6.71 17.31
N PRO A 68 -0.98 6.76 18.61
CA PRO A 68 -0.33 5.93 19.63
C PRO A 68 -0.29 4.43 19.28
N ALA A 69 -1.36 3.91 18.67
CA ALA A 69 -1.46 2.51 18.22
C ALA A 69 -0.48 2.16 17.08
N GLY A 70 -0.01 3.14 16.33
CA GLY A 70 0.97 2.96 15.25
C GLY A 70 2.43 2.92 15.71
N LYS A 71 2.72 3.36 16.94
CA LYS A 71 4.10 3.38 17.47
C LYS A 71 4.76 2.00 17.52
N PRO A 72 4.08 0.92 17.95
CA PRO A 72 4.66 -0.43 17.92
C PRO A 72 4.94 -0.91 16.49
N LEU A 73 4.08 -0.57 15.52
CA LEU A 73 4.22 -0.99 14.12
C LEU A 73 5.51 -0.43 13.48
N LYS A 74 5.90 0.80 13.83
CA LYS A 74 7.16 1.41 13.35
C LYS A 74 8.42 0.73 13.87
N LYS A 75 8.32 -0.15 14.88
CA LYS A 75 9.47 -0.81 15.52
C LYS A 75 9.62 -2.27 15.14
N ASP A 76 8.65 -2.84 14.44
CA ASP A 76 8.64 -4.24 14.06
C ASP A 76 8.03 -4.37 12.65
N VAL A 77 8.92 -4.62 11.68
CA VAL A 77 8.57 -4.75 10.27
C VAL A 77 7.60 -5.92 10.06
N SER A 78 7.80 -7.04 10.74
CA SER A 78 6.93 -8.23 10.62
C SER A 78 5.54 -7.97 11.18
N MET A 79 5.43 -7.24 12.28
CA MET A 79 4.15 -6.80 12.83
C MET A 79 3.47 -5.80 11.89
N PHE A 80 4.21 -4.84 11.34
CA PHE A 80 3.69 -3.90 10.35
C PHE A 80 3.15 -4.60 9.10
N LEU A 81 3.89 -5.54 8.51
CA LEU A 81 3.46 -6.26 7.31
C LEU A 81 2.18 -7.09 7.55
N ARG A 82 2.09 -7.76 8.71
CA ARG A 82 0.87 -8.48 9.12
C ARG A 82 -0.33 -7.53 9.31
N TRP A 83 -0.08 -6.33 9.82
CA TRP A 83 -1.13 -5.32 10.00
C TRP A 83 -1.53 -4.66 8.67
N LEU A 84 -0.59 -4.42 7.75
CA LEU A 84 -0.83 -3.73 6.48
C LEU A 84 -1.71 -4.54 5.53
N ARG A 85 -1.56 -5.87 5.50
CA ARG A 85 -2.30 -6.77 4.60
C ARG A 85 -3.84 -6.56 4.65
N PRO A 86 -4.53 -6.65 5.81
CA PRO A 86 -5.96 -6.40 5.86
C PRO A 86 -6.35 -4.96 5.53
N GLN A 87 -5.48 -3.97 5.78
CA GLN A 87 -5.75 -2.57 5.39
C GLN A 87 -5.78 -2.41 3.87
N MET A 88 -4.88 -3.10 3.17
CA MET A 88 -4.84 -3.11 1.70
C MET A 88 -6.08 -3.81 1.11
N GLU A 89 -6.47 -4.95 1.67
CA GLU A 89 -7.68 -5.66 1.27
C GLU A 89 -8.95 -4.80 1.44
N GLU A 90 -9.07 -4.13 2.58
CA GLU A 90 -10.19 -3.23 2.86
C GLU A 90 -10.19 -2.02 1.92
N PHE A 91 -9.03 -1.38 1.71
CA PHE A 91 -8.91 -0.26 0.78
C PHE A 91 -9.32 -0.65 -0.64
N MET A 92 -8.89 -1.82 -1.13
CA MET A 92 -9.21 -2.29 -2.48
C MET A 92 -10.70 -2.57 -2.68
N LYS A 93 -11.43 -2.99 -1.63
CA LYS A 93 -12.90 -3.08 -1.70
C LYS A 93 -13.50 -1.71 -2.00
N TYR A 94 -13.08 -0.68 -1.27
CA TYR A 94 -13.54 0.70 -1.52
C TYR A 94 -13.13 1.23 -2.90
N GLU A 95 -11.88 0.97 -3.33
CA GLU A 95 -11.38 1.35 -4.66
C GLU A 95 -12.22 0.75 -5.78
N THR A 96 -12.55 -0.55 -5.68
CA THR A 96 -13.37 -1.28 -6.65
C THR A 96 -14.77 -0.67 -6.77
N HIS A 97 -15.39 -0.29 -5.64
CA HIS A 97 -16.71 0.35 -5.64
C HIS A 97 -16.70 1.76 -6.25
N ILE A 98 -15.64 2.55 -6.02
CA ILE A 98 -15.49 3.88 -6.62
C ILE A 98 -15.30 3.77 -8.14
N LEU A 99 -14.45 2.86 -8.61
CA LEU A 99 -14.23 2.64 -10.04
C LEU A 99 -15.48 2.08 -10.73
N ALA A 100 -16.23 1.18 -10.08
CA ALA A 100 -17.51 0.68 -10.61
C ALA A 100 -18.57 1.78 -10.71
N ALA A 101 -18.65 2.68 -9.71
CA ALA A 101 -19.59 3.80 -9.73
C ALA A 101 -19.25 4.82 -10.84
N GLN A 102 -17.97 5.09 -11.09
CA GLN A 102 -17.55 6.01 -12.16
C GLN A 102 -17.84 5.47 -13.58
N HIS A 103 -17.72 4.16 -13.80
CA HIS A 103 -18.10 3.53 -15.07
C HIS A 103 -19.63 3.44 -15.26
N GLY A 104 -20.43 3.48 -14.18
CA GLY A 104 -21.89 3.52 -14.25
C GLY A 104 -22.46 4.87 -14.69
N VAL A 105 -21.74 5.97 -14.49
CA VAL A 105 -22.22 7.33 -14.82
C VAL A 105 -22.06 7.66 -16.30
N SER A 106 -21.03 7.13 -16.98
CA SER A 106 -20.81 7.42 -18.41
C SER A 106 -21.85 6.82 -19.36
N ASN A 107 -22.66 5.85 -18.92
CA ASN A 107 -23.73 5.28 -19.74
C ASN A 107 -25.11 5.95 -19.55
N ALA A 108 -25.25 6.92 -18.62
CA ALA A 108 -26.53 7.55 -18.32
C ALA A 108 -26.75 8.92 -19.01
N VAL A 109 -25.74 9.49 -19.68
CA VAL A 109 -25.78 10.85 -20.28
C VAL A 109 -25.91 10.82 -21.82
N SER A 110 -26.54 9.81 -22.40
CA SER A 110 -26.76 9.75 -23.86
C SER A 110 -28.18 9.43 -24.31
N GLN A 111 -29.18 9.43 -23.42
CA GLN A 111 -30.57 9.27 -23.82
C GLN A 111 -31.48 10.26 -23.09
N GLN A 112 -31.53 11.50 -23.59
CA GLN A 112 -32.68 12.38 -23.43
C GLN A 112 -33.42 12.48 -24.77
N PRO A 113 -34.69 12.05 -24.86
CA PRO A 113 -35.53 12.27 -26.02
C PRO A 113 -36.38 13.55 -25.84
N GLN A 114 -36.13 14.57 -26.66
CA GLN A 114 -37.13 15.52 -27.15
C GLN A 114 -36.61 16.09 -28.47
#